data_AF-A0A1W2D624-F1
#
_entry.id   AF-A0A1W2D624-F1
#
_cell.length_a   1.000
_cell.length_b   1.000
_cell.length_c   1.000
_cell.angle_alpha   90.00
_cell.angle_beta   90.00
_cell.angle_gamma   90.00
#
_symmetry.space_group_name_H-M   'P 1'
#
loop_
_entity.id
_entity.type
_entity.pdbx_description
1 polymer ?
#
loop_
_entity_poly.entity_id
_entity_poly.type
_entity_poly.pdbx_seq_one_letter_code
_entity_poly.pdbx_strand_id
1 'polypeptide(L)'
;KIMEENHYYPFGLKHSTYADPKQKYELVDNMENTARPTYVLKTDYQYKYNGKELQDELNLNTYAYGWRDYDPATARFNKIDRFAEKYPNASPYHYAGNNPTRFTDVKGDSIWINFGKNNENRVLYQDGQLLNADGSAYTGDGVKIKKDGSTKITNSFLKQSVNSLNTLGGTATGGEMLSVLQDSGYNFNISNASFNPGNRKGKNEFVPDNENNARAFIRSTNGGEFTAFGSGGTIYWNPSDPAFGTLNVVGGTDFNPTTNLGHELGHGWDSNYGLLNGQRINGIEIEEIRGSYIENQIRGQLGAPLRSNYNGQSLLKGNSLIRNGSGNPTVDFIIRSYSIQVVTQ
;
A
#
# COMPACT_ATOMS: atom_id res chain seq x y z
N LYS A 1 40.00 -22.75 -3.38
CA LYS A 1 40.70 -21.75 -2.55
C LYS A 1 40.00 -20.40 -2.76
N ILE A 2 39.68 -19.67 -1.71
CA ILE A 2 39.14 -18.30 -1.80
C ILE A 2 40.31 -17.37 -2.16
N MET A 3 40.13 -16.52 -3.17
CA MET A 3 41.18 -15.63 -3.68
C MET A 3 41.12 -14.23 -3.05
N GLU A 4 39.91 -13.72 -2.79
CA GLU A 4 39.68 -12.42 -2.15
C GLU A 4 38.31 -12.47 -1.43
N GLU A 5 38.23 -11.86 -0.25
CA GLU A 5 36.99 -11.66 0.50
C GLU A 5 36.83 -10.17 0.83
N ASN A 6 35.67 -9.62 0.50
CA ASN A 6 35.39 -8.19 0.66
C ASN A 6 34.09 -7.96 1.42
N HIS A 7 34.15 -7.08 2.41
CA HIS A 7 33.02 -6.64 3.21
C HIS A 7 32.89 -5.12 3.08
N TYR A 8 31.66 -4.62 3.06
CA TYR A 8 31.37 -3.22 2.80
C TYR A 8 30.40 -2.67 3.84
N TYR A 9 30.59 -1.40 4.19
CA TYR A 9 29.56 -0.58 4.80
C TYR A 9 28.34 -0.50 3.85
N PRO A 10 27.13 -0.18 4.34
CA PRO A 10 25.92 -0.17 3.51
C PRO A 10 26.05 0.63 2.20
N PHE A 11 26.79 1.74 2.24
CA PHE A 11 27.04 2.64 1.10
C PHE A 11 28.27 2.25 0.26
N GLY A 12 28.84 1.05 0.43
CA GLY A 12 29.85 0.51 -0.47
C GLY A 12 31.30 0.88 -0.17
N LEU A 13 31.56 1.57 0.95
CA LEU A 13 32.92 1.76 1.44
C LEU A 13 33.42 0.43 2.02
N LYS A 14 34.58 -0.04 1.56
CA LYS A 14 35.14 -1.33 1.99
C LYS A 14 35.59 -1.26 3.45
N HIS A 15 35.30 -2.29 4.25
CA HIS A 15 35.84 -2.46 5.59
C HIS A 15 37.36 -2.70 5.53
N SER A 16 38.12 -2.09 6.45
CA SER A 16 39.59 -2.22 6.49
C SER A 16 40.09 -3.53 7.10
N THR A 17 39.27 -4.22 7.90
CA THR A 17 39.71 -5.30 8.82
C THR A 17 39.54 -6.73 8.31
N TYR A 18 38.94 -6.94 7.14
CA TYR A 18 38.80 -8.28 6.54
C TYR A 18 40.00 -8.54 5.63
N ALA A 19 41.01 -9.19 6.22
CA ALA A 19 42.26 -9.68 5.66
C ALA A 19 42.54 -9.26 4.20
N ASP A 20 43.25 -8.15 4.04
CA ASP A 20 44.15 -8.00 2.91
C ASP A 20 45.32 -8.98 3.17
N PRO A 21 45.50 -10.07 2.41
CA PRO A 21 46.75 -10.83 2.46
C PRO A 21 47.83 -9.97 1.76
N LYS A 22 48.11 -8.79 2.31
CA LYS A 22 49.13 -7.87 1.87
C LYS A 22 50.49 -8.35 2.36
N GLN A 23 50.86 -9.56 1.96
CA GLN A 23 52.24 -10.00 1.90
C GLN A 23 52.41 -10.86 0.64
N LYS A 24 52.64 -10.21 -0.50
CA LYS A 24 53.46 -10.80 -1.55
C LYS A 24 54.91 -10.44 -1.24
N TYR A 25 55.68 -11.42 -0.77
CA TYR A 25 57.13 -11.33 -0.83
C TYR A 25 57.53 -11.66 -2.27
N GLU A 26 58.12 -10.70 -2.98
CA GLU A 26 58.85 -10.99 -4.21
C GLU A 26 60.34 -11.00 -3.86
N LEU A 27 60.96 -12.18 -3.94
CA LEU A 27 62.41 -12.29 -3.90
C LEU A 27 62.94 -11.81 -5.25
N VAL A 28 63.82 -10.81 -5.22
CA VAL A 28 64.62 -10.45 -6.40
C VAL A 28 65.87 -11.32 -6.35
N ASP A 29 65.89 -12.38 -7.14
CA ASP A 29 67.12 -13.16 -7.32
C ASP A 29 68.15 -12.30 -8.08
N ASN A 30 69.19 -11.91 -7.34
CA ASN A 30 70.55 -11.66 -7.84
C ASN A 30 70.77 -10.51 -8.82
N MET A 31 70.62 -9.25 -8.40
CA MET A 31 71.51 -8.17 -8.85
C MET A 31 71.41 -6.93 -7.96
N GLU A 32 72.56 -6.42 -7.52
CA GLU A 32 72.70 -5.20 -6.72
C GLU A 32 72.03 -3.98 -7.37
N ASN A 33 71.27 -3.23 -6.58
CA ASN A 33 71.08 -1.78 -6.67
C ASN A 33 70.67 -1.15 -8.02
N THR A 34 69.69 -1.73 -8.74
CA THR A 34 68.91 -0.94 -9.73
C THR A 34 67.41 -1.28 -9.67
N ALA A 35 66.59 -0.30 -9.26
CA ALA A 35 65.14 -0.39 -9.34
C ALA A 35 64.66 0.12 -10.71
N ARG A 36 63.94 -0.73 -11.46
CA ARG A 36 63.19 -0.32 -12.65
C ARG A 36 61.69 -0.22 -12.26
N PRO A 37 60.97 0.86 -12.63
CA PRO A 37 59.53 0.88 -12.49
C PRO A 37 58.92 -0.06 -13.54
N THR A 38 58.42 -1.21 -13.10
CA THR A 38 57.65 -2.12 -13.94
C THR A 38 56.18 -1.80 -13.74
N TYR A 39 55.48 -1.40 -14.81
CA TYR A 39 54.02 -1.31 -14.80
C TYR A 39 53.47 -2.74 -14.73
N VAL A 40 53.08 -3.15 -13.52
CA VAL A 40 52.28 -4.36 -13.36
C VAL A 40 50.87 -3.99 -13.81
N LEU A 41 50.42 -4.56 -14.94
CA LEU A 41 48.99 -4.67 -15.23
C LEU A 41 48.39 -5.51 -14.10
N LYS A 42 47.97 -4.82 -13.06
CA LYS A 42 47.42 -5.36 -11.83
C LYS A 42 46.12 -6.06 -12.20
N THR A 43 46.15 -7.39 -12.37
CA THR A 43 44.93 -8.20 -12.47
C THR A 43 44.31 -8.36 -11.08
N ASP A 44 44.07 -7.24 -10.40
CA ASP A 44 43.19 -7.20 -9.25
C ASP A 44 41.76 -7.26 -9.76
N TYR A 45 40.87 -7.96 -9.06
CA TYR A 45 39.46 -7.96 -9.42
C TYR A 45 38.88 -6.54 -9.29
N GLN A 46 38.83 -5.76 -10.36
CA GLN A 46 38.35 -4.37 -10.31
C GLN A 46 36.84 -4.26 -10.06
N TYR A 47 36.08 -5.33 -10.30
CA TYR A 47 34.65 -5.39 -10.01
C TYR A 47 34.43 -5.72 -8.53
N LYS A 48 33.85 -4.77 -7.80
CA LYS A 48 33.74 -4.78 -6.34
C LYS A 48 32.28 -4.60 -5.90
N TYR A 49 31.97 -3.54 -5.17
CA TYR A 49 30.64 -3.28 -4.63
C TYR A 49 29.58 -3.25 -5.74
N ASN A 50 28.51 -4.04 -5.57
CA ASN A 50 27.43 -4.24 -6.55
C ASN A 50 27.91 -4.66 -7.96
N GLY A 51 29.08 -5.30 -8.05
CA GLY A 51 29.68 -5.67 -9.33
C GLY A 51 29.97 -4.47 -10.21
N LYS A 52 30.27 -3.31 -9.62
CA LYS A 52 30.75 -2.11 -10.33
C LYS A 52 32.26 -2.05 -10.29
N GLU A 53 32.82 -1.54 -11.38
CA GLU A 53 34.25 -1.36 -11.55
C GLU A 53 34.73 -0.23 -10.63
N LEU A 54 35.70 -0.52 -9.78
CA LEU A 54 36.41 0.45 -8.96
C LEU A 54 37.46 1.16 -9.82
N GLN A 55 37.36 2.48 -9.90
CA GLN A 55 38.36 3.38 -10.47
C GLN A 55 39.25 3.88 -9.33
N ASP A 56 40.41 3.28 -9.16
CA ASP A 56 41.41 3.64 -8.14
C ASP A 56 42.57 4.49 -8.71
N GLU A 57 42.58 4.72 -10.03
CA GLU A 57 43.53 5.59 -10.68
C GLU A 57 43.45 7.01 -10.08
N LEU A 58 44.60 7.65 -9.94
CA LEU A 58 44.72 9.01 -9.37
C LEU A 58 44.11 9.16 -7.96
N ASN A 59 43.95 8.05 -7.23
CA ASN A 59 43.31 7.99 -5.90
C ASN A 59 41.83 8.42 -5.90
N LEU A 60 41.10 8.26 -7.01
CA LEU A 60 39.67 8.59 -7.08
C LEU A 60 38.83 7.73 -6.12
N ASN A 61 39.10 6.42 -6.09
CA ASN A 61 38.38 5.44 -5.26
C ASN A 61 36.85 5.44 -5.48
N THR A 62 36.42 5.68 -6.72
CA THR A 62 35.01 5.77 -7.11
C THR A 62 34.58 4.54 -7.92
N TYR A 63 33.29 4.22 -7.93
CA TYR A 63 32.74 3.15 -8.74
C TYR A 63 32.09 3.68 -10.02
N ALA A 64 32.42 3.07 -11.17
CA ALA A 64 31.80 3.39 -12.45
C ALA A 64 30.39 2.77 -12.53
N TYR A 65 29.36 3.60 -12.38
CA TYR A 65 27.96 3.18 -12.53
C TYR A 65 27.42 3.44 -13.94
N GLY A 66 28.20 3.99 -14.87
CA GLY A 66 27.78 4.28 -16.23
C GLY A 66 27.61 5.78 -16.46
N TRP A 67 26.41 6.33 -16.21
CA TRP A 67 26.17 7.77 -16.38
C TRP A 67 26.89 8.64 -15.35
N ARG A 68 27.10 8.10 -14.15
CA ARG A 68 27.70 8.80 -13.01
C ARG A 68 28.74 7.92 -12.33
N ASP A 69 29.74 8.54 -11.73
CA ASP A 69 30.70 7.83 -10.89
C ASP A 69 30.30 8.04 -9.44
N TYR A 70 30.30 6.94 -8.68
CA TYR A 70 29.82 6.89 -7.31
C TYR A 70 30.99 6.91 -6.33
N ASP A 71 30.99 7.87 -5.42
CA ASP A 71 31.95 7.94 -4.33
C ASP A 71 31.35 7.28 -3.07
N PRO A 72 31.86 6.10 -2.66
CA PRO A 72 31.39 5.41 -1.47
C PRO A 72 31.78 6.11 -0.15
N ALA A 73 32.79 6.98 -0.14
CA ALA A 73 33.23 7.69 1.06
C ALA A 73 32.23 8.80 1.43
N THR A 74 31.67 9.48 0.42
CA THR A 74 30.65 10.53 0.60
C THR A 74 29.23 10.03 0.40
N ALA A 75 29.05 8.78 -0.03
CA ALA A 75 27.76 8.16 -0.35
C ALA A 75 26.98 8.93 -1.43
N ARG A 76 27.69 9.52 -2.40
CA ARG A 76 27.10 10.39 -3.44
C ARG A 76 27.67 10.12 -4.82
N PHE A 77 26.89 10.46 -5.83
CA PHE A 77 27.40 10.57 -7.19
C PHE A 77 28.14 11.89 -7.40
N ASN A 78 29.10 11.89 -8.32
CA ASN A 78 29.86 13.09 -8.72
C ASN A 78 29.12 14.03 -9.69
N LYS A 79 27.98 13.58 -10.25
CA LYS A 79 27.19 14.29 -11.27
C LYS A 79 25.71 14.31 -10.91
N ILE A 80 24.99 15.30 -11.41
CA ILE A 80 23.53 15.43 -11.27
C ILE A 80 22.85 14.29 -12.04
N ASP A 81 21.83 13.68 -11.45
CA ASP A 81 20.97 12.71 -12.12
C ASP A 81 20.25 13.35 -13.33
N ARG A 82 20.28 12.69 -14.49
CA ARG A 82 19.57 13.18 -15.68
C ARG A 82 18.05 13.19 -15.52
N PHE A 83 17.51 12.48 -14.54
CA PHE A 83 16.10 12.47 -14.18
C PHE A 83 15.81 13.23 -12.86
N ALA A 84 16.72 14.09 -12.40
CA ALA A 84 16.59 14.80 -11.12
C ALA A 84 15.25 15.55 -10.97
N GLU A 85 14.73 16.15 -12.05
CA GLU A 85 13.46 16.89 -12.03
C GLU A 85 12.24 16.02 -11.71
N LYS A 86 12.32 14.71 -11.96
CA LYS A 86 11.24 13.76 -11.62
C LYS A 86 11.17 13.47 -10.13
N TYR A 87 12.21 13.83 -9.35
CA TYR A 87 12.34 13.50 -7.93
C TYR A 87 12.61 14.76 -7.09
N PRO A 88 11.66 15.72 -7.02
CA PRO A 88 11.90 17.01 -6.38
C PRO A 88 12.25 16.91 -4.88
N ASN A 89 11.85 15.81 -4.23
CA ASN A 89 12.12 15.57 -2.81
C ASN A 89 13.43 14.81 -2.56
N ALA A 90 14.24 14.57 -3.61
CA ALA A 90 15.48 13.80 -3.51
C ALA A 90 16.67 14.63 -4.04
N SER A 91 17.85 14.45 -3.43
CA SER A 91 19.07 15.12 -3.89
C SER A 91 19.49 14.61 -5.27
N PRO A 92 19.86 15.47 -6.23
CA PRO A 92 20.31 15.03 -7.56
C PRO A 92 21.58 14.16 -7.53
N TYR A 93 22.26 14.10 -6.39
CA TYR A 93 23.48 13.31 -6.17
C TYR A 93 23.25 12.05 -5.32
N HIS A 94 22.00 11.72 -4.97
CA HIS A 94 21.70 10.60 -4.08
C HIS A 94 22.12 9.26 -4.69
N TYR A 95 22.62 8.35 -3.85
CA TYR A 95 22.84 6.96 -4.25
C TYR A 95 21.71 6.07 -3.74
N ALA A 96 21.16 5.23 -4.63
CA ALA A 96 20.18 4.20 -4.28
C ALA A 96 19.01 4.72 -3.41
N GLY A 97 18.50 5.93 -3.69
CA GLY A 97 17.41 6.55 -2.93
C GLY A 97 17.66 6.65 -1.41
N ASN A 98 18.93 6.77 -1.00
CA ASN A 98 19.38 6.74 0.39
C ASN A 98 19.06 5.43 1.15
N ASN A 99 18.79 4.34 0.45
CA ASN A 99 18.52 3.03 1.05
C ASN A 99 19.29 1.91 0.31
N PRO A 100 20.63 1.88 0.39
CA PRO A 100 21.48 0.99 -0.40
C PRO A 100 21.41 -0.49 0.02
N THR A 101 20.73 -0.79 1.14
CA THR A 101 20.44 -2.18 1.56
C THR A 101 19.23 -2.75 0.84
N ARG A 102 18.29 -1.89 0.43
CA ARG A 102 17.09 -2.29 -0.32
C ARG A 102 17.21 -2.04 -1.81
N PHE A 103 17.90 -0.97 -2.18
CA PHE A 103 17.96 -0.43 -3.53
C PHE A 103 19.37 -0.54 -4.11
N THR A 104 19.46 -0.76 -5.42
CA THR A 104 20.74 -0.82 -6.13
C THR A 104 20.66 0.07 -7.36
N ASP A 105 21.55 1.07 -7.46
CA ASP A 105 21.64 1.88 -8.67
C ASP A 105 22.23 1.04 -9.83
N VAL A 106 21.65 1.15 -11.01
CA VAL A 106 21.97 0.29 -12.15
C VAL A 106 22.95 0.98 -13.08
N LYS A 107 22.63 2.21 -13.45
CA LYS A 107 23.30 2.96 -14.51
C LYS A 107 23.70 4.38 -14.09
N GLY A 108 23.61 4.69 -12.80
CA GLY A 108 23.74 6.04 -12.28
C GLY A 108 22.52 6.90 -12.65
N ASP A 109 21.34 6.31 -12.79
CA ASP A 109 20.12 7.01 -13.25
C ASP A 109 18.83 6.20 -13.03
N SER A 110 18.96 5.01 -12.47
CA SER A 110 17.89 4.01 -12.42
C SER A 110 18.18 3.07 -11.27
N ILE A 111 17.13 2.65 -10.58
CA ILE A 111 17.25 1.95 -9.31
C ILE A 111 16.47 0.65 -9.40
N TRP A 112 17.15 -0.45 -9.11
CA TRP A 112 16.45 -1.68 -8.80
C TRP A 112 15.86 -1.62 -7.40
N ILE A 113 14.54 -1.85 -7.32
CA ILE A 113 13.76 -1.91 -6.09
C ILE A 113 13.45 -3.38 -5.81
N ASN A 114 13.99 -3.90 -4.70
CA ASN A 114 13.64 -5.23 -4.23
C ASN A 114 12.50 -5.17 -3.20
N PHE A 115 11.57 -6.11 -3.29
CA PHE A 115 10.41 -6.21 -2.41
C PHE A 115 9.91 -7.67 -2.29
N GLY A 116 8.92 -7.88 -1.43
CA GLY A 116 8.47 -9.22 -1.04
C GLY A 116 9.15 -9.70 0.24
N LYS A 117 8.74 -10.86 0.74
CA LYS A 117 9.09 -11.35 2.08
C LYS A 117 10.61 -11.52 2.25
N ASN A 118 11.31 -11.89 1.18
CA ASN A 118 12.77 -12.05 1.19
C ASN A 118 13.45 -11.30 0.03
N ASN A 119 12.91 -10.14 -0.39
CA ASN A 119 13.42 -9.41 -1.57
C ASN A 119 13.43 -10.26 -2.86
N GLU A 120 12.53 -11.26 -2.94
CA GLU A 120 12.44 -12.20 -4.07
C GLU A 120 11.92 -11.54 -5.36
N ASN A 121 11.24 -10.40 -5.25
CA ASN A 121 10.73 -9.64 -6.38
C ASN A 121 11.57 -8.39 -6.60
N ARG A 122 11.75 -8.02 -7.87
CA ARG A 122 12.57 -6.89 -8.27
C ARG A 122 11.96 -6.16 -9.45
N VAL A 123 11.87 -4.84 -9.36
CA VAL A 123 11.43 -3.94 -10.45
C VAL A 123 12.43 -2.82 -10.65
N LEU A 124 12.61 -2.39 -11.89
CA LEU A 124 13.48 -1.28 -12.24
C LEU A 124 12.67 0.01 -12.19
N TYR A 125 13.08 0.95 -11.34
CA TYR A 125 12.62 2.31 -11.41
C TYR A 125 13.53 3.11 -12.35
N GLN A 126 12.97 3.61 -13.44
CA GLN A 126 13.67 4.40 -14.43
C GLN A 126 12.74 5.44 -15.01
N ASP A 127 13.18 6.70 -15.03
CA ASP A 127 12.45 7.80 -15.66
C ASP A 127 11.00 7.96 -15.15
N GLY A 128 10.77 7.72 -13.87
CA GLY A 128 9.44 7.76 -13.25
C GLY A 128 8.56 6.53 -13.49
N GLN A 129 9.05 5.52 -14.21
CA GLN A 129 8.35 4.27 -14.50
C GLN A 129 8.88 3.11 -13.66
N LEU A 130 8.01 2.18 -13.28
CA LEU A 130 8.41 0.88 -12.74
C LEU A 130 8.33 -0.16 -13.86
N LEU A 131 9.41 -0.92 -14.06
CA LEU A 131 9.54 -1.90 -15.12
C LEU A 131 9.88 -3.28 -14.54
N ASN A 132 9.33 -4.32 -15.14
CA ASN A 132 9.74 -5.70 -14.90
C ASN A 132 11.14 -5.96 -15.46
N ALA A 133 11.73 -7.11 -15.11
CA ALA A 133 13.03 -7.53 -15.64
C ALA A 133 13.08 -7.65 -17.17
N ASP A 134 11.93 -7.91 -17.82
CA ASP A 134 11.79 -7.97 -19.27
C ASP A 134 11.58 -6.60 -19.94
N GLY A 135 11.59 -5.51 -19.17
CA GLY A 135 11.38 -4.14 -19.64
C GLY A 135 9.92 -3.73 -19.82
N SER A 136 8.95 -4.63 -19.60
CA SER A 136 7.52 -4.26 -19.60
C SER A 136 7.15 -3.43 -18.36
N ALA A 137 6.13 -2.58 -18.46
CA ALA A 137 5.65 -1.81 -17.31
C ALA A 137 5.18 -2.74 -16.18
N TYR A 138 5.63 -2.48 -14.96
CA TYR A 138 5.15 -3.17 -13.77
C TYR A 138 3.79 -2.61 -13.37
N THR A 139 2.76 -3.43 -13.51
CA THR A 139 1.36 -3.07 -13.23
C THR A 139 0.86 -3.57 -11.87
N GLY A 140 1.76 -4.05 -11.01
CA GLY A 140 1.41 -4.69 -9.75
C GLY A 140 1.32 -6.21 -9.85
N ASP A 141 1.43 -6.87 -8.69
CA ASP A 141 1.38 -8.32 -8.61
C ASP A 141 0.05 -8.88 -9.15
N GLY A 142 0.15 -9.88 -10.03
CA GLY A 142 -0.98 -10.52 -10.67
C GLY A 142 -1.82 -9.61 -11.58
N VAL A 143 -1.28 -8.48 -12.07
CA VAL A 143 -1.94 -7.65 -13.10
C VAL A 143 -1.10 -7.72 -14.38
N LYS A 144 -1.75 -7.90 -15.53
CA LYS A 144 -1.12 -7.84 -16.86
C LYS A 144 -2.02 -7.09 -17.83
N ILE A 145 -1.50 -6.05 -18.49
CA ILE A 145 -2.18 -5.40 -19.61
C ILE A 145 -1.85 -6.17 -20.88
N LYS A 146 -2.88 -6.63 -21.61
CA LYS A 146 -2.72 -7.32 -22.89
C LYS A 146 -2.48 -6.31 -24.02
N LYS A 147 -2.04 -6.82 -25.17
CA LYS A 147 -1.80 -6.01 -26.39
C LYS A 147 -3.05 -5.26 -26.88
N ASP A 148 -4.24 -5.78 -26.59
CA ASP A 148 -5.53 -5.16 -26.93
C ASP A 148 -5.98 -4.09 -25.91
N GLY A 149 -5.14 -3.77 -24.92
CA GLY A 149 -5.46 -2.84 -23.84
C GLY A 149 -6.27 -3.45 -22.69
N SER A 150 -6.75 -4.69 -22.82
CA SER A 150 -7.52 -5.35 -21.76
C SER A 150 -6.64 -5.78 -20.58
N THR A 151 -7.13 -5.58 -19.37
CA THR A 151 -6.41 -5.96 -18.15
C THR A 151 -6.77 -7.39 -17.72
N LYS A 152 -5.76 -8.24 -17.57
CA LYS A 152 -5.88 -9.56 -16.94
C LYS A 152 -5.43 -9.47 -15.49
N ILE A 153 -6.33 -9.82 -14.56
CA ILE A 153 -6.04 -9.91 -13.12
C ILE A 153 -6.02 -11.38 -12.70
N THR A 154 -4.87 -11.86 -12.24
CA THR A 154 -4.66 -13.21 -11.69
C THR A 154 -4.56 -13.22 -10.17
N ASN A 155 -4.24 -12.10 -9.53
CA ASN A 155 -4.33 -12.00 -8.07
C ASN A 155 -5.81 -12.14 -7.64
N SER A 156 -6.12 -13.17 -6.86
CA SER A 156 -7.50 -13.55 -6.53
C SER A 156 -8.22 -12.49 -5.71
N PHE A 157 -7.53 -11.86 -4.75
CA PHE A 157 -8.10 -10.80 -3.93
C PHE A 157 -8.37 -9.54 -4.74
N LEU A 158 -7.41 -9.09 -5.54
CA LEU A 158 -7.57 -7.91 -6.40
C LEU A 158 -8.70 -8.14 -7.42
N LYS A 159 -8.78 -9.32 -8.03
CA LYS A 159 -9.84 -9.67 -8.97
C LYS A 159 -11.22 -9.58 -8.31
N GLN A 160 -11.37 -10.12 -7.09
CA GLN A 160 -12.63 -10.05 -6.34
C GLN A 160 -12.98 -8.61 -5.94
N SER A 161 -11.97 -7.83 -5.54
CA SER A 161 -12.13 -6.40 -5.20
C SER A 161 -12.66 -5.62 -6.39
N VAL A 162 -12.00 -5.70 -7.55
CA VAL A 162 -12.42 -5.02 -8.78
C VAL A 162 -13.82 -5.46 -9.22
N ASN A 163 -14.10 -6.78 -9.19
CA ASN A 163 -15.43 -7.29 -9.56
C ASN A 163 -16.53 -6.77 -8.62
N SER A 164 -16.29 -6.75 -7.32
CA SER A 164 -17.27 -6.28 -6.33
C SER A 164 -17.48 -4.77 -6.44
N LEU A 165 -16.42 -3.99 -6.63
CA LEU A 165 -16.52 -2.54 -6.87
C LEU A 165 -17.28 -2.21 -8.16
N ASN A 166 -17.01 -2.93 -9.25
CA ASN A 166 -17.76 -2.76 -10.50
C ASN A 166 -19.26 -3.10 -10.31
N THR A 167 -19.55 -4.16 -9.54
CA THR A 167 -20.93 -4.56 -9.24
C THR A 167 -21.63 -3.51 -8.38
N LEU A 168 -20.96 -3.02 -7.33
CA LEU A 168 -21.46 -1.93 -6.47
C LEU A 168 -21.71 -0.66 -7.27
N GLY A 169 -20.77 -0.26 -8.13
CA GLY A 169 -20.87 0.92 -8.98
C GLY A 169 -22.03 0.86 -9.98
N GLY A 170 -22.51 -0.34 -10.32
CA GLY A 170 -23.71 -0.53 -11.14
C GLY A 170 -25.03 -0.35 -10.38
N THR A 171 -24.99 -0.25 -9.05
CA THR A 171 -26.17 0.00 -8.21
C THR A 171 -26.30 1.50 -7.91
N ALA A 172 -27.51 2.02 -7.70
CA ALA A 172 -27.70 3.45 -7.43
C ALA A 172 -27.00 3.88 -6.13
N THR A 173 -27.18 3.10 -5.05
CA THR A 173 -26.59 3.41 -3.74
C THR A 173 -25.09 3.15 -3.71
N GLY A 174 -24.63 2.04 -4.28
CA GLY A 174 -23.20 1.74 -4.37
C GLY A 174 -22.45 2.71 -5.28
N GLY A 175 -23.05 3.14 -6.39
CA GLY A 175 -22.49 4.14 -7.29
C GLY A 175 -22.30 5.51 -6.62
N GLU A 176 -23.32 6.00 -5.90
CA GLU A 176 -23.23 7.24 -5.13
C GLU A 176 -22.13 7.15 -4.06
N MET A 177 -22.13 6.06 -3.29
CA MET A 177 -21.12 5.80 -2.26
C MET A 177 -19.70 5.82 -2.84
N LEU A 178 -19.47 5.09 -3.94
CA LEU A 178 -18.15 5.02 -4.57
C LEU A 178 -17.72 6.37 -5.13
N SER A 179 -18.62 7.15 -5.72
CA SER A 179 -18.32 8.52 -6.18
C SER A 179 -17.87 9.39 -5.01
N VAL A 180 -18.60 9.38 -3.90
CA VAL A 180 -18.23 10.18 -2.71
C VAL A 180 -16.85 9.78 -2.18
N LEU A 181 -16.56 8.49 -2.08
CA LEU A 181 -15.27 8.02 -1.58
C LEU A 181 -14.12 8.32 -2.55
N GLN A 182 -14.37 8.26 -3.86
CA GLN A 182 -13.37 8.58 -4.90
C GLN A 182 -13.07 10.08 -4.99
N ASP A 183 -14.09 10.93 -4.81
CA ASP A 183 -13.96 12.39 -4.88
C ASP A 183 -13.50 13.01 -3.55
N SER A 184 -13.34 12.18 -2.51
CA SER A 184 -12.93 12.63 -1.18
C SER A 184 -11.48 13.14 -1.16
N GLY A 185 -11.22 14.12 -0.29
CA GLY A 185 -9.85 14.51 0.07
C GLY A 185 -9.14 13.51 0.99
N TYR A 186 -9.84 12.46 1.43
CA TYR A 186 -9.31 11.39 2.26
C TYR A 186 -9.00 10.12 1.46
N ASN A 187 -8.08 9.29 1.96
CA ASN A 187 -7.73 8.02 1.33
C ASN A 187 -8.57 6.87 1.89
N PHE A 188 -9.17 6.08 1.00
CA PHE A 188 -9.89 4.85 1.36
C PHE A 188 -9.19 3.65 0.72
N ASN A 189 -8.65 2.77 1.56
CA ASN A 189 -7.89 1.61 1.11
C ASN A 189 -8.72 0.34 1.29
N ILE A 190 -8.63 -0.62 0.37
CA ILE A 190 -9.21 -1.96 0.53
C ILE A 190 -8.09 -2.96 0.72
N SER A 191 -8.10 -3.67 1.84
CA SER A 191 -7.10 -4.65 2.21
C SER A 191 -7.74 -6.00 2.54
N ASN A 192 -7.00 -7.08 2.31
CA ASN A 192 -7.46 -8.40 2.72
C ASN A 192 -7.57 -8.44 4.25
N ALA A 193 -8.66 -9.00 4.76
CA ALA A 193 -8.93 -9.07 6.20
C ALA A 193 -7.84 -9.78 7.01
N SER A 194 -7.06 -10.68 6.40
CA SER A 194 -5.89 -11.29 7.04
C SER A 194 -4.80 -10.30 7.48
N PHE A 195 -4.80 -9.09 6.93
CA PHE A 195 -3.92 -7.98 7.32
C PHE A 195 -4.57 -7.01 8.32
N ASN A 196 -5.80 -7.26 8.76
CA ASN A 196 -6.44 -6.45 9.79
C ASN A 196 -5.60 -6.55 11.11
N PRO A 197 -5.13 -5.43 11.69
CA PRO A 197 -4.14 -5.47 12.77
C PRO A 197 -4.70 -5.98 14.10
N GLY A 198 -3.80 -6.51 14.94
CA GLY A 198 -4.11 -6.87 16.32
C GLY A 198 -5.17 -7.96 16.48
N ASN A 199 -6.10 -7.74 17.41
CA ASN A 199 -7.20 -8.67 17.73
C ASN A 199 -8.34 -8.65 16.69
N ARG A 200 -8.22 -7.83 15.64
CA ARG A 200 -9.16 -7.73 14.52
C ARG A 200 -8.75 -8.60 13.33
N LYS A 201 -7.58 -9.24 13.38
CA LYS A 201 -7.06 -10.08 12.29
C LYS A 201 -8.08 -11.08 11.78
N GLY A 202 -8.29 -11.07 10.47
CA GLY A 202 -9.22 -11.93 9.76
C GLY A 202 -10.66 -11.40 9.71
N LYS A 203 -11.01 -10.32 10.41
CA LYS A 203 -12.37 -9.77 10.43
C LYS A 203 -12.59 -8.76 9.31
N ASN A 204 -13.80 -8.77 8.76
CA ASN A 204 -14.30 -7.68 7.94
C ASN A 204 -14.63 -6.50 8.86
N GLU A 205 -14.04 -5.34 8.58
CA GLU A 205 -14.19 -4.13 9.40
C GLU A 205 -13.60 -2.93 8.63
N PHE A 206 -14.28 -1.79 8.66
CA PHE A 206 -13.67 -0.51 8.35
C PHE A 206 -12.92 0.05 9.57
N VAL A 207 -11.66 0.43 9.38
CA VAL A 207 -10.83 1.05 10.42
C VAL A 207 -10.45 2.47 9.96
N PRO A 208 -10.92 3.54 10.63
CA PRO A 208 -10.57 4.90 10.25
C PRO A 208 -9.11 5.23 10.57
N ASP A 209 -8.50 6.10 9.76
CA ASP A 209 -7.17 6.65 10.04
C ASP A 209 -7.16 7.52 11.31
N ASN A 210 -8.29 8.18 11.60
CA ASN A 210 -8.49 8.97 12.81
C ASN A 210 -9.90 8.79 13.39
N GLU A 211 -10.00 8.03 14.47
CA GLU A 211 -11.26 7.72 15.17
C GLU A 211 -12.01 8.99 15.64
N ASN A 212 -11.29 10.02 16.09
CA ASN A 212 -11.90 11.23 16.62
C ASN A 212 -12.58 12.07 15.53
N ASN A 213 -11.96 12.15 14.36
CA ASN A 213 -12.52 12.90 13.23
C ASN A 213 -13.62 12.10 12.53
N ALA A 214 -13.48 10.77 12.45
CA ALA A 214 -14.51 9.88 11.91
C ALA A 214 -15.81 9.92 12.72
N ARG A 215 -15.75 10.30 14.00
CA ARG A 215 -16.89 10.46 14.93
C ARG A 215 -17.16 11.92 15.32
N ALA A 216 -16.67 12.87 14.53
CA ALA A 216 -16.70 14.30 14.87
C ALA A 216 -18.11 14.82 15.20
N PHE A 217 -19.14 14.34 14.50
CA PHE A 217 -20.52 14.78 14.72
C PHE A 217 -20.99 14.50 16.17
N ILE A 218 -20.90 13.24 16.63
CA ILE A 218 -21.33 12.87 17.99
C ILE A 218 -20.42 13.48 19.07
N ARG A 219 -19.14 13.67 18.77
CA ARG A 219 -18.23 14.37 19.68
C ARG A 219 -18.63 15.85 19.82
N SER A 220 -19.03 16.50 18.72
CA SER A 220 -19.51 17.89 18.76
C SER A 220 -20.76 18.04 19.64
N THR A 221 -21.71 17.10 19.57
CA THR A 221 -22.93 17.12 20.41
C THR A 221 -22.63 16.90 21.88
N ASN A 222 -21.48 16.29 22.21
CA ASN A 222 -21.02 16.03 23.57
C ASN A 222 -19.98 17.07 24.07
N GLY A 223 -19.77 18.18 23.34
CA GLY A 223 -18.83 19.24 23.72
C GLY A 223 -17.35 18.89 23.52
N GLY A 224 -17.04 17.87 22.71
CA GLY A 224 -15.66 17.47 22.41
C GLY A 224 -15.02 18.31 21.30
N GLU A 225 -13.73 18.61 21.45
CA GLU A 225 -12.92 19.29 20.42
C GLU A 225 -12.42 18.33 19.34
N PHE A 226 -12.42 18.79 18.08
CA PHE A 226 -11.92 18.05 16.91
C PHE A 226 -11.26 19.02 15.93
N THR A 227 -10.31 18.52 15.14
CA THR A 227 -9.50 19.33 14.22
C THR A 227 -10.00 19.31 12.79
N ALA A 228 -10.86 18.35 12.43
CA ALA A 228 -11.52 18.23 11.14
C ALA A 228 -12.82 17.40 11.23
N PHE A 229 -13.71 17.55 10.25
CA PHE A 229 -14.84 16.66 10.05
C PHE A 229 -14.46 15.55 9.07
N GLY A 230 -14.41 14.31 9.57
CA GLY A 230 -14.22 13.13 8.75
C GLY A 230 -12.79 12.59 8.69
N SER A 231 -12.71 11.35 8.21
CA SER A 231 -11.47 10.58 8.10
C SER A 231 -11.56 9.60 6.94
N GLY A 232 -10.40 9.35 6.32
CA GLY A 232 -10.17 8.16 5.51
C GLY A 232 -10.04 6.91 6.37
N GLY A 233 -9.63 5.82 5.76
CA GLY A 233 -9.37 4.58 6.49
C GLY A 233 -9.13 3.38 5.59
N THR A 234 -9.05 2.22 6.24
CA THR A 234 -8.85 0.94 5.57
C THR A 234 -10.07 0.04 5.77
N ILE A 235 -10.66 -0.39 4.66
CA ILE A 235 -11.66 -1.45 4.58
C ILE A 235 -10.92 -2.78 4.58
N TYR A 236 -11.01 -3.53 5.67
CA TYR A 236 -10.56 -4.91 5.72
C TYR A 236 -11.69 -5.82 5.29
N TRP A 237 -11.44 -6.67 4.30
CA TRP A 237 -12.49 -7.48 3.68
C TRP A 237 -11.98 -8.85 3.26
N ASN A 238 -12.78 -9.88 3.52
CA ASN A 238 -12.60 -11.25 3.08
C ASN A 238 -13.70 -11.62 2.08
N PRO A 239 -13.35 -11.75 0.79
CA PRO A 239 -14.32 -12.07 -0.24
C PRO A 239 -14.59 -13.58 -0.43
N SER A 240 -13.89 -14.44 0.32
CA SER A 240 -13.83 -15.87 0.01
C SER A 240 -14.34 -16.79 1.12
N ASP A 241 -14.59 -16.29 2.32
CA ASP A 241 -14.97 -17.11 3.47
C ASP A 241 -16.49 -17.01 3.74
N PRO A 242 -17.27 -18.10 3.50
CA PRO A 242 -18.70 -18.13 3.74
C PRO A 242 -19.12 -17.89 5.20
N ALA A 243 -18.19 -17.96 6.16
CA ALA A 243 -18.46 -17.60 7.55
C ALA A 243 -18.88 -16.13 7.72
N PHE A 244 -18.56 -15.26 6.76
CA PHE A 244 -19.05 -13.88 6.71
C PHE A 244 -20.44 -13.74 6.08
N GLY A 245 -21.19 -14.84 5.94
CA GLY A 245 -22.57 -14.78 5.49
C GLY A 245 -23.49 -14.12 6.51
N THR A 246 -24.54 -13.45 6.04
CA THR A 246 -25.49 -12.71 6.87
C THR A 246 -26.85 -13.41 6.89
N LEU A 247 -27.52 -13.44 8.05
CA LEU A 247 -28.91 -13.91 8.12
C LEU A 247 -29.83 -12.99 7.32
N ASN A 248 -30.77 -13.60 6.59
CA ASN A 248 -31.65 -12.87 5.68
C ASN A 248 -33.14 -13.01 6.04
N VAL A 249 -33.99 -12.21 5.38
CA VAL A 249 -35.44 -12.13 5.63
C VAL A 249 -36.24 -13.35 5.13
N VAL A 250 -35.68 -14.16 4.23
CA VAL A 250 -36.34 -15.38 3.71
C VAL A 250 -35.99 -16.64 4.49
N GLY A 251 -35.11 -16.51 5.50
CA GLY A 251 -34.61 -17.62 6.30
C GLY A 251 -33.29 -18.17 5.75
N GLY A 252 -32.31 -18.35 6.64
CA GLY A 252 -30.97 -18.85 6.31
C GLY A 252 -29.91 -17.75 6.23
N THR A 253 -28.70 -18.18 5.86
CA THR A 253 -27.50 -17.33 5.75
C THR A 253 -27.14 -17.13 4.28
N ASP A 254 -26.92 -15.90 3.87
CA ASP A 254 -26.47 -15.53 2.51
C ASP A 254 -25.05 -14.95 2.56
N PHE A 255 -24.11 -15.61 1.90
CA PHE A 255 -22.75 -15.09 1.72
C PHE A 255 -22.66 -14.38 0.37
N ASN A 256 -22.59 -13.06 0.43
CA ASN A 256 -22.42 -12.22 -0.74
C ASN A 256 -21.24 -11.26 -0.52
N PRO A 257 -20.08 -11.51 -1.14
CA PRO A 257 -18.88 -10.72 -0.90
C PRO A 257 -19.06 -9.26 -1.35
N THR A 258 -19.91 -9.00 -2.35
CA THR A 258 -20.18 -7.64 -2.86
C THR A 258 -20.95 -6.82 -1.85
N THR A 259 -22.02 -7.37 -1.26
CA THR A 259 -22.82 -6.63 -0.26
C THR A 259 -22.06 -6.54 1.07
N ASN A 260 -21.26 -7.55 1.42
CA ASN A 260 -20.36 -7.47 2.57
C ASN A 260 -19.32 -6.34 2.39
N LEU A 261 -18.74 -6.17 1.19
CA LEU A 261 -17.87 -5.04 0.90
C LEU A 261 -18.64 -3.71 0.96
N GLY A 262 -19.86 -3.70 0.43
CA GLY A 262 -20.74 -2.53 0.46
C GLY A 262 -21.06 -2.06 1.87
N HIS A 263 -21.24 -2.98 2.83
CA HIS A 263 -21.41 -2.66 4.25
C HIS A 263 -20.20 -1.90 4.81
N GLU A 264 -19.00 -2.43 4.63
CA GLU A 264 -17.77 -1.80 5.15
C GLU A 264 -17.44 -0.48 4.43
N LEU A 265 -17.73 -0.38 3.13
CA LEU A 265 -17.63 0.89 2.41
C LEU A 265 -18.65 1.92 2.94
N GLY A 266 -19.81 1.46 3.43
CA GLY A 266 -20.80 2.33 4.09
C GLY A 266 -20.23 2.98 5.35
N HIS A 267 -19.43 2.26 6.14
CA HIS A 267 -18.69 2.83 7.26
C HIS A 267 -17.62 3.83 6.80
N GLY A 268 -16.95 3.56 5.68
CA GLY A 268 -16.06 4.52 5.04
C GLY A 268 -16.79 5.81 4.63
N TRP A 269 -18.00 5.66 4.10
CA TRP A 269 -18.85 6.79 3.69
C TRP A 269 -19.28 7.64 4.90
N ASP A 270 -19.60 7.01 6.02
CA ASP A 270 -19.87 7.70 7.28
C ASP A 270 -18.64 8.40 7.83
N SER A 271 -17.51 7.71 7.81
CA SER A 271 -16.22 8.24 8.24
C SER A 271 -15.83 9.47 7.44
N ASN A 272 -16.09 9.50 6.12
CA ASN A 272 -15.85 10.68 5.27
C ASN A 272 -16.50 11.96 5.81
N TYR A 273 -17.68 11.84 6.44
CA TYR A 273 -18.44 12.97 6.98
C TYR A 273 -18.36 13.11 8.51
N GLY A 274 -17.57 12.26 9.18
CA GLY A 274 -17.48 12.27 10.64
C GLY A 274 -18.73 11.75 11.35
N LEU A 275 -19.49 10.86 10.69
CA LEU A 275 -20.81 10.38 11.12
C LEU A 275 -20.79 9.01 11.81
N LEU A 276 -19.63 8.37 11.99
CA LEU A 276 -19.55 7.10 12.72
C LEU A 276 -20.11 7.27 14.15
N ASN A 277 -20.94 6.34 14.58
CA ASN A 277 -21.67 6.42 15.83
C ASN A 277 -21.79 5.05 16.53
N GLY A 278 -20.99 4.87 17.58
CA GLY A 278 -20.97 3.68 18.43
C GLY A 278 -22.04 3.66 19.53
N GLN A 279 -22.94 4.66 19.60
CA GLN A 279 -24.12 4.57 20.47
C GLN A 279 -25.00 3.40 20.00
N ARG A 280 -25.73 2.78 20.92
CA ARG A 280 -26.49 1.56 20.65
C ARG A 280 -27.99 1.77 20.73
N ILE A 281 -28.72 1.15 19.80
CA ILE A 281 -30.18 1.02 19.81
C ILE A 281 -30.49 -0.47 19.78
N ASN A 282 -31.27 -0.95 20.76
CA ASN A 282 -31.64 -2.36 20.90
C ASN A 282 -30.43 -3.33 20.89
N GLY A 283 -29.27 -2.86 21.38
CA GLY A 283 -28.04 -3.65 21.48
C GLY A 283 -27.10 -3.56 20.28
N ILE A 284 -27.52 -2.93 19.17
CA ILE A 284 -26.74 -2.77 17.93
C ILE A 284 -26.22 -1.33 17.86
N GLU A 285 -24.96 -1.16 17.45
CA GLU A 285 -24.37 0.16 17.23
C GLU A 285 -25.05 0.87 16.05
N ILE A 286 -25.26 2.18 16.16
CA ILE A 286 -25.96 2.97 15.15
C ILE A 286 -25.23 2.92 13.80
N GLU A 287 -23.91 2.92 13.81
CA GLU A 287 -23.10 2.73 12.60
C GLU A 287 -23.38 1.37 11.93
N GLU A 288 -23.51 0.29 12.71
CA GLU A 288 -23.83 -1.04 12.16
C GLU A 288 -25.27 -1.14 11.64
N ILE A 289 -26.21 -0.42 12.25
CA ILE A 289 -27.58 -0.28 11.72
C ILE A 289 -27.54 0.45 10.37
N ARG A 290 -26.75 1.53 10.26
CA ARG A 290 -26.66 2.30 9.01
C ARG A 290 -25.91 1.54 7.92
N GLY A 291 -24.79 0.89 8.24
CA GLY A 291 -24.08 -0.02 7.34
C GLY A 291 -25.03 -1.10 6.82
N SER A 292 -25.82 -1.72 7.69
CA SER A 292 -26.82 -2.74 7.31
C SER A 292 -27.96 -2.15 6.45
N TYR A 293 -28.34 -0.89 6.65
CA TYR A 293 -29.33 -0.20 5.81
C TYR A 293 -28.77 0.01 4.40
N ILE A 294 -27.54 0.52 4.27
CA ILE A 294 -26.85 0.72 2.99
C ILE A 294 -26.71 -0.63 2.27
N GLU A 295 -26.26 -1.65 3.00
CA GLU A 295 -26.16 -3.03 2.52
C GLU A 295 -27.51 -3.52 1.95
N ASN A 296 -28.62 -3.23 2.64
CA ASN A 296 -29.96 -3.63 2.19
C ASN A 296 -30.47 -2.86 0.97
N GLN A 297 -30.12 -1.58 0.80
CA GLN A 297 -30.39 -0.86 -0.45
C GLN A 297 -29.67 -1.54 -1.62
N ILE A 298 -28.39 -1.87 -1.44
CA ILE A 298 -27.57 -2.55 -2.44
C ILE A 298 -28.14 -3.95 -2.72
N ARG A 299 -28.47 -4.74 -1.68
CA ARG A 299 -29.11 -6.06 -1.83
C ARG A 299 -30.39 -5.98 -2.65
N GLY A 300 -31.27 -5.03 -2.34
CA GLY A 300 -32.50 -4.79 -3.09
C GLY A 300 -32.24 -4.47 -4.56
N GLN A 301 -31.27 -3.60 -4.85
CA GLN A 301 -30.86 -3.22 -6.21
C GLN A 301 -30.21 -4.39 -6.99
N LEU A 302 -29.59 -5.33 -6.28
CA LEU A 302 -29.01 -6.56 -6.85
C LEU A 302 -29.98 -7.74 -6.89
N GLY A 303 -31.21 -7.60 -6.38
CA GLY A 303 -32.17 -8.71 -6.25
C GLY A 303 -31.78 -9.77 -5.22
N ALA A 304 -30.88 -9.46 -4.29
CA ALA A 304 -30.45 -10.34 -3.22
C ALA A 304 -31.41 -10.26 -2.01
N PRO A 305 -31.56 -11.36 -1.22
CA PRO A 305 -32.32 -11.31 0.02
C PRO A 305 -31.77 -10.26 0.99
N LEU A 306 -32.68 -9.49 1.60
CA LEU A 306 -32.32 -8.48 2.59
C LEU A 306 -31.80 -9.13 3.87
N ARG A 307 -30.79 -8.51 4.48
CA ARG A 307 -30.26 -8.85 5.80
C ARG A 307 -31.29 -8.58 6.90
N SER A 308 -31.48 -9.55 7.80
CA SER A 308 -32.47 -9.51 8.88
C SER A 308 -31.87 -9.38 10.28
N ASN A 309 -30.57 -9.68 10.45
CA ASN A 309 -29.90 -9.64 11.75
C ASN A 309 -28.46 -9.08 11.65
N TYR A 310 -27.99 -8.52 12.76
CA TYR A 310 -26.60 -8.15 12.98
C TYR A 310 -26.10 -8.78 14.28
N ASN A 311 -25.02 -9.58 14.24
CA ASN A 311 -24.49 -10.34 15.39
C ASN A 311 -25.57 -11.05 16.22
N GLY A 312 -26.51 -11.72 15.54
CA GLY A 312 -27.62 -12.46 16.16
C GLY A 312 -28.79 -11.59 16.62
N GLN A 313 -28.65 -10.27 16.71
CA GLN A 313 -29.71 -9.34 17.08
C GLN A 313 -30.56 -8.98 15.86
N SER A 314 -31.89 -8.95 16.03
CA SER A 314 -32.80 -8.68 14.92
C SER A 314 -32.77 -7.21 14.55
N LEU A 315 -32.51 -6.96 13.27
CA LEU A 315 -32.59 -5.64 12.66
C LEU A 315 -34.05 -5.18 12.41
N LEU A 316 -35.03 -6.07 12.60
CA LEU A 316 -36.45 -5.80 12.33
C LEU A 316 -37.24 -5.39 13.59
N LYS A 317 -36.65 -5.51 14.78
CA LYS A 317 -37.27 -5.10 16.05
C LYS A 317 -37.00 -3.62 16.31
N GLY A 318 -38.04 -2.79 16.23
CA GLY A 318 -37.98 -1.35 16.57
C GLY A 318 -37.30 -0.46 15.52
N ASN A 319 -36.71 -1.03 14.46
CA ASN A 319 -36.05 -0.28 13.40
C ASN A 319 -36.92 -0.27 12.13
N SER A 320 -37.67 0.82 11.94
CA SER A 320 -38.47 1.07 10.72
C SER A 320 -37.61 1.29 9.47
N LEU A 321 -36.29 1.48 9.63
CA LEU A 321 -35.32 1.78 8.59
C LEU A 321 -35.16 0.63 7.56
N ILE A 322 -35.36 -0.62 7.95
CA ILE A 322 -34.83 -1.77 7.18
C ILE A 322 -35.85 -2.35 6.18
N ARG A 323 -37.06 -1.79 6.10
CA ARG A 323 -38.16 -2.38 5.32
C ARG A 323 -38.41 -1.80 3.93
N ASN A 324 -37.88 -0.63 3.54
CA ASN A 324 -38.23 -0.03 2.24
C ASN A 324 -37.02 0.56 1.51
N GLY A 325 -36.63 -0.13 0.43
CA GLY A 325 -35.47 0.14 -0.42
C GLY A 325 -35.65 1.27 -1.43
N SER A 326 -35.91 2.52 -1.02
CA SER A 326 -36.06 3.63 -2.00
C SER A 326 -35.66 5.03 -1.51
N GLY A 327 -34.97 5.17 -0.37
CA GLY A 327 -34.53 6.47 0.16
C GLY A 327 -33.03 6.72 0.00
N ASN A 328 -32.61 8.00 -0.06
CA ASN A 328 -31.18 8.36 0.01
C ASN A 328 -30.68 8.02 1.44
N PRO A 329 -29.67 7.14 1.61
CA PRO A 329 -29.27 6.64 2.93
C PRO A 329 -28.78 7.72 3.89
N THR A 330 -28.17 8.77 3.37
CA THR A 330 -27.61 9.87 4.16
C THR A 330 -28.72 10.80 4.63
N VAL A 331 -29.67 11.11 3.75
CA VAL A 331 -30.83 11.93 4.09
C VAL A 331 -31.79 11.18 5.02
N ASP A 332 -32.09 9.90 4.76
CA ASP A 332 -32.94 9.09 5.62
C ASP A 332 -32.31 8.85 7.00
N PHE A 333 -30.99 8.63 7.07
CA PHE A 333 -30.28 8.50 8.35
C PHE A 333 -30.26 9.81 9.12
N ILE A 334 -29.93 10.94 8.49
CA ILE A 334 -29.91 12.23 9.17
C ILE A 334 -31.33 12.60 9.64
N ILE A 335 -32.33 12.45 8.77
CA ILE A 335 -33.72 12.76 9.09
C ILE A 335 -34.26 11.85 10.19
N ARG A 336 -33.92 10.56 10.24
CA ARG A 336 -34.54 9.60 11.19
C ARG A 336 -33.71 9.32 12.45
N SER A 337 -32.39 9.50 12.40
CA SER A 337 -31.51 9.45 13.58
C SER A 337 -31.48 10.78 14.33
N TYR A 338 -31.76 11.90 13.64
CA TYR A 338 -31.72 13.24 14.21
C TYR A 338 -32.97 14.06 13.87
N SER A 339 -34.13 13.42 13.68
CA SER A 339 -35.38 14.19 13.58
C SER A 339 -35.48 15.08 14.81
N ILE A 340 -35.32 16.38 14.58
CA ILE A 340 -35.78 17.44 15.44
C ILE A 340 -37.19 17.01 15.86
N GLN A 341 -37.38 16.71 17.14
CA GLN A 341 -38.72 16.72 17.70
C GLN A 341 -39.24 18.14 17.47
N VAL A 342 -39.95 18.38 16.37
CA VAL A 342 -40.92 19.46 16.33
C VAL A 342 -42.02 19.00 17.26
N VAL A 343 -41.82 19.25 18.55
CA VAL A 343 -42.87 19.19 19.56
C VAL A 343 -43.84 20.29 19.16
N THR A 344 -44.89 19.94 18.42
CA THR A 344 -46.07 20.78 18.36
C THR A 344 -46.67 20.77 19.76
N GLN A 345 -46.57 21.90 20.47
CA GLN A 345 -47.40 22.17 21.65
C GLN A 345 -48.87 22.25 21.26
#